data_AF-A0A7C5UCL6-F1
#
_entry.id   AF-A0A7C5UCL6-F1
#
_cell.length_a   1.000
_cell.length_b   1.000
_cell.length_c   1.000
_cell.angle_alpha   90.00
_cell.angle_beta   90.00
_cell.angle_gamma   90.00
#
_symmetry.space_group_name_H-M   'P 1'
#
loop_
_entity.id
_entity.type
_entity.pdbx_description
1 polymer ?
#
loop_
_entity_poly.entity_id
_entity_poly.type
_entity_poly.pdbx_seq_one_letter_code
_entity_poly.pdbx_strand_id
1 'polypeptide(L)'
;MKELAVKLEGMYENATLAQVVQIISSSLPQELSTELLKLAYRKTHKPVDHKGWLIGRLYLLASSFYLIGALDEMHYDNMDKAFSLCYSSLTCLKSSSRWLPKWERTSALGYATQLNSVLKRLKDDRYYALVHLKALQFKVGTHALYIPPEPRR
;
A
#
# COMPACT_ATOMS: atom_id res chain seq x y z
N MET A 1 -1.97 1.54 9.70
CA MET A 1 -2.35 1.46 8.26
C MET A 1 -3.12 0.20 7.91
N LYS A 2 -2.54 -1.01 8.04
CA LYS A 2 -3.24 -2.27 7.69
C LYS A 2 -4.54 -2.49 8.46
N GLU A 3 -4.52 -2.29 9.78
CA GLU A 3 -5.71 -2.42 10.63
C GLU A 3 -6.81 -1.44 10.24
N LEU A 4 -6.44 -0.21 9.88
CA LEU A 4 -7.37 0.79 9.36
C LEU A 4 -8.01 0.32 8.05
N ALA A 5 -7.23 -0.24 7.13
CA ALA A 5 -7.74 -0.80 5.88
C ALA A 5 -8.71 -1.97 6.12
N VAL A 6 -8.37 -2.89 7.03
CA VAL A 6 -9.23 -4.03 7.42
C VAL A 6 -10.54 -3.54 8.06
N LYS A 7 -10.47 -2.53 8.93
CA LYS A 7 -11.65 -1.92 9.56
C LYS A 7 -12.58 -1.32 8.51
N LEU A 8 -12.02 -0.57 7.56
CA LEU A 8 -12.81 0.06 6.49
C LEU A 8 -13.38 -0.96 5.51
N GLU A 9 -12.65 -2.04 5.22
CA GLU A 9 -13.13 -3.18 4.43
C GLU A 9 -14.33 -3.86 5.11
N GLY A 10 -14.27 -4.12 6.42
CA GLY A 10 -15.39 -4.70 7.17
C GLY A 10 -16.64 -3.82 7.24
N MET A 11 -16.49 -2.51 7.03
CA MET A 11 -17.58 -1.53 7.04
C MET A 11 -18.01 -1.10 5.64
N TYR A 12 -17.42 -1.66 4.57
CA TYR A 12 -17.50 -1.13 3.21
C TYR A 12 -18.94 -0.97 2.70
N GLU A 13 -19.79 -1.97 2.89
CA GLU A 13 -21.19 -1.95 2.42
C GLU A 13 -22.04 -0.91 3.17
N ASN A 14 -21.79 -0.73 4.47
CA ASN A 14 -22.67 0.00 5.38
C ASN A 14 -22.18 1.42 5.70
N ALA A 15 -20.91 1.74 5.44
CA ALA A 15 -20.34 3.05 5.73
C ALA A 15 -20.55 4.04 4.57
N THR A 16 -20.92 5.26 4.94
CA THR A 16 -20.92 6.41 4.03
C THR A 16 -19.49 6.91 3.77
N LEU A 17 -19.28 7.60 2.65
CA LEU A 17 -17.97 8.20 2.36
C LEU A 17 -17.54 9.19 3.45
N ALA A 18 -18.47 9.97 4.02
CA ALA A 18 -18.19 10.90 5.11
C ALA A 18 -17.64 10.19 6.36
N GLN A 19 -18.23 9.05 6.75
CA GLN A 19 -17.74 8.23 7.85
C GLN A 19 -16.34 7.68 7.56
N VAL A 20 -16.08 7.22 6.33
CA VAL A 20 -14.75 6.75 5.90
C VAL A 20 -13.71 7.87 6.02
N VAL A 21 -14.04 9.08 5.53
CA VAL A 21 -13.16 10.25 5.60
C VAL A 21 -12.86 10.64 7.04
N GLN A 22 -13.87 10.64 7.91
CA GLN A 22 -13.71 10.95 9.33
C GLN A 22 -12.82 9.93 10.04
N ILE A 23 -13.00 8.65 9.77
CA ILE A 23 -12.16 7.57 10.32
C ILE A 23 -10.70 7.72 9.84
N ILE A 24 -10.47 8.02 8.57
CA ILE A 24 -9.11 8.25 8.04
C ILE A 24 -8.46 9.46 8.73
N SER A 25 -9.21 10.55 8.87
CA SER A 25 -8.72 11.81 9.46
C SER A 25 -8.34 11.66 10.92
N SER A 26 -9.06 10.82 11.68
CA SER A 26 -8.78 10.58 13.10
C SER A 26 -7.74 9.50 13.36
N SER A 27 -7.45 8.64 12.36
CA SER A 27 -6.58 7.48 12.53
C SER A 27 -5.17 7.67 11.96
N LEU A 28 -4.94 8.69 11.14
CA LEU A 28 -3.66 8.96 10.48
C LEU A 28 -3.09 10.32 10.89
N PRO A 29 -1.75 10.49 10.85
CA PRO A 29 -1.13 11.80 10.93
C PRO A 29 -1.74 12.78 9.93
N GLN A 30 -1.90 14.04 10.33
CA GLN A 30 -2.63 15.06 9.56
C GLN A 30 -2.12 15.24 8.13
N GLU A 31 -0.80 15.19 7.94
CA GLU A 31 -0.17 15.31 6.62
C GLU A 31 -0.57 14.15 5.70
N LEU A 32 -0.50 12.91 6.21
CA LEU A 32 -0.85 11.70 5.46
C LEU A 32 -2.36 11.61 5.18
N SER A 33 -3.20 11.97 6.14
CA SER A 33 -4.65 12.01 5.93
C SER A 33 -5.02 13.06 4.88
N THR A 34 -4.45 14.26 4.96
CA THR A 34 -4.70 15.35 4.02
C THR A 34 -4.32 14.96 2.59
N GLU A 35 -3.13 14.39 2.39
CA GLU A 35 -2.68 13.99 1.05
C GLU A 35 -3.53 12.84 0.48
N LEU A 36 -3.87 11.84 1.29
CA LEU A 36 -4.72 10.71 0.87
C LEU A 36 -6.16 11.15 0.53
N LEU A 37 -6.70 12.12 1.25
CA LEU A 37 -8.04 12.67 1.00
C LEU A 37 -8.07 13.58 -0.23
N LYS A 38 -7.05 14.43 -0.44
CA LYS A 38 -6.87 15.20 -1.68
C LYS A 38 -6.80 14.27 -2.90
N LEU A 39 -6.06 13.18 -2.74
CA LEU A 39 -5.94 12.08 -3.71
C LEU A 39 -7.30 11.48 -4.09
N ALA A 40 -8.12 11.16 -3.09
CA ALA A 40 -9.46 10.61 -3.31
C ALA A 40 -10.37 11.63 -4.00
N TYR A 41 -10.32 12.89 -3.57
CA TYR A 41 -11.10 13.98 -4.14
C TYR A 41 -10.73 14.24 -5.61
N ARG A 42 -9.45 14.29 -5.99
CA ARG A 42 -9.02 14.51 -7.40
C ARG A 42 -9.48 13.41 -8.36
N LYS A 43 -9.69 12.18 -7.86
CA LYS A 43 -10.25 11.05 -8.63
C LYS A 43 -11.77 11.15 -8.84
N THR A 44 -12.48 12.01 -8.12
CA THR A 44 -13.97 12.14 -8.15
C THR A 44 -14.55 12.67 -9.45
N HIS A 45 -13.74 13.13 -10.40
CA HIS A 45 -14.24 13.45 -11.76
C HIS A 45 -14.58 12.22 -12.61
N LYS A 46 -14.43 10.99 -12.10
CA LYS A 46 -14.98 9.75 -12.70
C LYS A 46 -15.58 8.84 -11.61
N PRO A 47 -16.67 8.09 -11.91
CA PRO A 47 -17.40 7.26 -10.94
C PRO A 47 -16.65 5.94 -10.66
N VAL A 48 -15.45 6.05 -10.12
CA VAL A 48 -14.77 4.89 -9.50
C VAL A 48 -15.19 4.89 -8.05
N ASP A 49 -15.68 3.77 -7.55
CA ASP A 49 -16.04 3.59 -6.14
C ASP A 49 -14.94 4.13 -5.20
N HIS A 50 -15.21 5.30 -4.62
CA HIS A 50 -14.26 6.08 -3.84
C HIS A 50 -13.87 5.36 -2.55
N LYS A 51 -14.80 4.60 -1.96
CA LYS A 51 -14.56 3.85 -0.73
C LYS A 51 -13.59 2.71 -0.99
N GLY A 52 -13.84 1.92 -2.03
CA GLY A 52 -12.95 0.84 -2.44
C GLY A 52 -11.56 1.36 -2.74
N TRP A 53 -11.46 2.40 -3.57
CA TRP A 53 -10.16 2.99 -3.89
C TRP A 53 -9.36 3.43 -2.66
N LEU A 54 -10.01 4.11 -1.69
CA LEU A 54 -9.39 4.51 -0.42
C LEU A 54 -8.86 3.29 0.37
N ILE A 55 -9.63 2.22 0.48
CA ILE A 55 -9.21 0.96 1.11
C ILE A 55 -7.97 0.41 0.39
N GLY A 56 -8.00 0.37 -0.95
CA GLY A 56 -6.88 -0.07 -1.77
C GLY A 56 -5.60 0.73 -1.53
N ARG A 57 -5.71 2.06 -1.43
CA ARG A 57 -4.58 2.96 -1.15
C ARG A 57 -4.02 2.78 0.25
N LEU A 58 -4.86 2.57 1.26
CA LEU A 58 -4.39 2.31 2.62
C LEU A 58 -3.58 1.01 2.72
N TYR A 59 -3.99 -0.04 1.99
CA TYR A 59 -3.20 -1.26 1.87
C TYR A 59 -1.86 -1.02 1.15
N LEU A 60 -1.86 -0.19 0.10
CA LEU A 60 -0.62 0.15 -0.64
C LEU A 60 0.37 0.93 0.25
N LEU A 61 -0.13 1.90 1.04
CA LEU A 61 0.67 2.60 2.05
C LEU A 61 1.19 1.65 3.12
N ALA A 62 0.33 0.76 3.65
CA ALA A 62 0.75 -0.24 4.63
C ALA A 62 1.89 -1.12 4.10
N SER A 63 1.79 -1.57 2.84
CA SER A 63 2.85 -2.31 2.15
C SER A 63 4.17 -1.53 2.11
N SER A 64 4.11 -0.23 1.80
CA SER A 64 5.31 0.63 1.81
C SER A 64 5.98 0.68 3.18
N PHE A 65 5.21 0.87 4.26
CA PHE A 65 5.76 0.90 5.62
C PHE A 65 6.36 -0.44 6.04
N TYR A 66 5.71 -1.56 5.68
CA TYR A 66 6.28 -2.88 5.95
C TYR A 66 7.59 -3.13 5.18
N LEU A 67 7.73 -2.61 3.96
CA LEU A 67 8.99 -2.73 3.21
C LEU A 67 10.11 -1.87 3.82
N ILE A 68 9.79 -0.67 4.33
CA ILE A 68 10.73 0.17 5.08
C ILE A 68 11.21 -0.60 6.31
N GLY A 69 10.28 -1.07 7.15
CA GLY A 69 10.63 -1.85 8.34
C GLY A 69 11.42 -3.12 7.99
N ALA A 70 11.09 -3.81 6.89
CA ALA A 70 11.84 -4.99 6.48
C ALA A 70 13.30 -4.67 6.15
N LEU A 71 13.55 -3.54 5.49
CA LEU A 71 14.91 -3.07 5.20
C LEU A 71 15.66 -2.68 6.47
N ASP A 72 15.00 -2.03 7.44
CA ASP A 72 15.59 -1.71 8.74
C ASP A 72 15.97 -2.97 9.50
N GLU A 73 15.07 -3.96 9.56
CA GLU A 73 15.37 -5.24 10.22
C GLU A 73 16.50 -6.01 9.51
N MET A 74 16.58 -5.95 8.18
CA MET A 74 17.74 -6.50 7.45
C MET A 74 19.04 -5.76 7.77
N HIS A 75 18.99 -4.47 8.08
CA HIS A 75 20.17 -3.70 8.51
C HIS A 75 20.64 -4.16 9.89
N TYR A 76 19.72 -4.47 10.80
CA TYR A 76 20.00 -5.03 12.13
C TYR A 76 20.20 -6.55 12.15
N ASP A 77 20.33 -7.20 10.99
CA ASP A 77 20.53 -8.65 10.84
C ASP A 77 19.36 -9.53 11.36
N ASN A 78 18.19 -8.94 11.59
CA ASN A 78 16.99 -9.60 12.08
C ASN A 78 16.19 -10.23 10.93
N MET A 79 16.75 -11.26 10.28
CA MET A 79 16.21 -11.82 9.02
C MET A 79 14.82 -12.45 9.16
N ASP A 80 14.48 -13.04 10.31
CA ASP A 80 13.13 -13.60 10.54
C ASP A 80 12.05 -12.51 10.62
N LYS A 81 12.40 -11.38 11.25
CA LYS A 81 11.48 -10.23 11.35
C LYS A 81 11.35 -9.53 10.00
N ALA A 82 12.45 -9.38 9.26
CA ALA A 82 12.43 -8.89 7.89
C ALA A 82 11.54 -9.77 6.98
N PHE A 83 11.63 -11.10 7.13
CA PHE A 83 10.77 -12.05 6.40
C PHE A 83 9.28 -11.83 6.73
N SER A 84 8.94 -11.75 8.01
CA SER A 84 7.55 -11.52 8.46
C SER A 84 6.98 -10.19 7.93
N LEU A 85 7.79 -9.13 7.91
CA LEU A 85 7.42 -7.84 7.35
C LEU A 85 7.24 -7.89 5.83
N CYS A 86 8.15 -8.56 5.11
CA CYS A 86 7.99 -8.79 3.67
C CYS A 86 6.72 -9.60 3.34
N TYR A 87 6.41 -10.62 4.15
CA TYR A 87 5.18 -11.41 3.99
C TYR A 87 3.91 -10.57 4.26
N SER A 88 3.96 -9.71 5.29
CA SER A 88 2.88 -8.76 5.59
C SER A 88 2.67 -7.76 4.45
N SER A 89 3.77 -7.26 3.86
CA SER A 89 3.73 -6.40 2.68
C SER A 89 3.12 -7.12 1.46
N LEU A 90 3.52 -8.36 1.20
CA LEU A 90 2.95 -9.18 0.12
C LEU A 90 1.43 -9.34 0.26
N THR A 91 0.97 -9.58 1.48
CA THR A 91 -0.47 -9.69 1.78
C THR A 91 -1.18 -8.37 1.48
N CYS A 92 -0.61 -7.23 1.89
CA CYS A 92 -1.17 -5.91 1.63
C CYS A 92 -1.23 -5.59 0.14
N LEU A 93 -0.20 -5.93 -0.66
CA LEU A 93 -0.23 -5.73 -2.11
C LEU A 93 -1.36 -6.52 -2.79
N LYS A 94 -1.57 -7.77 -2.38
CA LYS A 94 -2.67 -8.61 -2.87
C LYS A 94 -4.02 -8.02 -2.48
N SER A 95 -4.22 -7.63 -1.23
CA SER A 95 -5.47 -7.00 -0.77
C SER A 95 -5.74 -5.69 -1.50
N SER A 96 -4.72 -4.84 -1.62
CA SER A 96 -4.78 -3.57 -2.36
C SER A 96 -5.30 -3.77 -3.79
N SER A 97 -4.80 -4.79 -4.50
CA SER A 97 -5.16 -5.04 -5.90
C SER A 97 -6.67 -5.28 -6.14
N ARG A 98 -7.39 -5.82 -5.16
CA ARG A 98 -8.83 -6.09 -5.24
C ARG A 98 -9.65 -4.82 -5.37
N TRP A 99 -9.20 -3.79 -4.66
CA TRP A 99 -9.90 -2.52 -4.48
C TRP A 99 -9.49 -1.44 -5.48
N LEU A 100 -8.29 -1.59 -6.07
CA LEU A 100 -7.71 -0.62 -6.97
C LEU A 100 -8.22 -0.78 -8.42
N PRO A 101 -8.26 0.33 -9.20
CA PRO A 101 -8.62 0.31 -10.62
C PRO A 101 -7.58 -0.45 -11.44
N LYS A 102 -7.96 -0.87 -12.66
CA LYS A 102 -7.18 -1.78 -13.51
C LYS A 102 -5.69 -1.47 -13.58
N TRP A 103 -5.29 -0.23 -13.84
CA TRP A 103 -3.89 0.13 -13.98
C TRP A 103 -3.11 -0.01 -12.65
N GLU A 104 -3.65 0.50 -11.55
CA GLU A 104 -3.02 0.39 -10.22
C GLU A 104 -3.00 -1.05 -9.73
N ARG A 105 -4.08 -1.80 -9.99
CA ARG A 105 -4.19 -3.24 -9.71
C ARG A 105 -3.08 -4.02 -10.40
N THR A 106 -2.85 -3.78 -11.70
CA THR A 106 -1.78 -4.42 -12.45
C THR A 106 -0.41 -4.14 -11.82
N SER A 107 -0.15 -2.89 -11.43
CA SER A 107 1.09 -2.52 -10.72
C SER A 107 1.21 -3.23 -9.38
N ALA A 108 0.17 -3.24 -8.55
CA ALA A 108 0.17 -3.88 -7.23
C ALA A 108 0.43 -5.39 -7.32
N LEU A 109 -0.20 -6.07 -8.29
CA LEU A 109 0.06 -7.50 -8.56
C LEU A 109 1.48 -7.72 -9.08
N GLY A 110 2.01 -6.84 -9.93
CA GLY A 110 3.40 -6.90 -10.38
C GLY A 110 4.38 -6.79 -9.22
N TYR A 111 4.15 -5.87 -8.28
CA TYR A 111 4.95 -5.73 -7.06
C TYR A 111 4.84 -6.96 -6.16
N ALA A 112 3.64 -7.53 -6.02
CA ALA A 112 3.44 -8.76 -5.25
C ALA A 112 4.24 -9.93 -5.84
N THR A 113 4.25 -10.10 -7.16
CA THR A 113 5.04 -11.12 -7.85
C THR A 113 6.54 -10.92 -7.62
N GLN A 114 7.03 -9.68 -7.76
CA GLN A 114 8.44 -9.35 -7.50
C GLN A 114 8.84 -9.63 -6.05
N LEU A 115 8.01 -9.20 -5.08
CA LEU A 115 8.27 -9.42 -3.66
C LEU A 115 8.26 -10.91 -3.29
N ASN A 116 7.38 -11.70 -3.89
CA ASN A 116 7.36 -13.15 -3.72
C ASN A 116 8.66 -13.80 -4.22
N SER A 117 9.25 -13.29 -5.30
CA SER A 117 10.56 -13.76 -5.77
C SER A 117 11.70 -13.35 -4.83
N VAL A 118 11.62 -12.18 -4.18
CA VAL A 118 12.60 -11.77 -3.16
C VAL A 118 12.48 -12.65 -1.91
N LEU A 119 11.27 -12.88 -1.41
CA LEU A 119 11.02 -13.72 -0.22
C LEU A 119 11.67 -15.11 -0.32
N LYS A 120 11.61 -15.74 -1.49
CA LYS A 120 12.23 -17.05 -1.76
C LYS A 120 13.75 -17.05 -1.63
N ARG A 121 14.40 -15.90 -1.75
CA ARG A 121 15.86 -15.73 -1.74
C ARG A 121 16.34 -14.91 -0.55
N LEU A 122 15.43 -14.52 0.35
CA LEU A 122 15.72 -13.56 1.41
C LEU A 122 16.85 -14.04 2.33
N LYS A 123 16.85 -15.33 2.67
CA LYS A 123 17.84 -15.95 3.56
C LYS A 123 19.09 -16.43 2.81
N ASP A 124 18.94 -16.84 1.55
CA ASP A 124 20.02 -17.49 0.79
C ASP A 124 20.90 -16.49 0.02
N ASP A 125 20.36 -15.34 -0.37
CA ASP A 125 21.07 -14.32 -1.16
C ASP A 125 20.71 -12.91 -0.66
N ARG A 126 21.39 -12.51 0.41
CA ARG A 126 21.16 -11.23 1.10
C ARG A 126 21.39 -10.03 0.19
N TYR A 127 22.40 -10.07 -0.68
CA TYR A 127 22.71 -8.96 -1.58
C TYR A 127 21.58 -8.76 -2.59
N TYR A 128 21.14 -9.83 -3.25
CA TYR A 128 19.98 -9.79 -4.14
C TYR A 128 18.74 -9.29 -3.41
N ALA A 129 18.44 -9.88 -2.25
CA ALA A 129 17.28 -9.50 -1.45
C ALA A 129 17.28 -8.00 -1.12
N LEU A 130 18.40 -7.47 -0.64
CA LEU A 130 18.53 -6.07 -0.25
C LEU A 130 18.31 -5.12 -1.43
N VAL A 131 18.98 -5.36 -2.57
CA VAL A 131 18.88 -4.50 -3.75
C VAL A 131 17.45 -4.49 -4.30
N HIS A 132 16.84 -5.67 -4.41
CA HIS A 132 15.49 -5.79 -4.97
C HIS A 132 14.41 -5.27 -3.99
N LEU A 133 14.59 -5.42 -2.67
CA LEU A 133 13.69 -4.83 -1.69
C LEU A 133 13.77 -3.31 -1.68
N LYS A 134 14.96 -2.71 -1.78
CA LYS A 134 15.10 -1.24 -1.92
C LYS A 134 14.38 -0.73 -3.16
N ALA A 135 14.57 -1.39 -4.30
CA ALA A 135 13.89 -1.02 -5.54
C ALA A 135 12.35 -1.16 -5.41
N LEU A 136 11.87 -2.22 -4.76
CA LEU A 136 10.44 -2.41 -4.50
C LEU A 136 9.88 -1.36 -3.53
N GLN A 137 10.59 -1.07 -2.44
CA GLN A 137 10.20 -0.06 -1.46
C GLN A 137 10.02 1.30 -2.15
N PHE A 138 10.96 1.70 -3.01
CA PHE A 138 10.87 2.95 -3.77
C PHE A 138 9.64 2.97 -4.70
N LYS A 139 9.42 1.89 -5.47
CA LYS A 139 8.29 1.78 -6.40
C LYS A 139 6.94 1.80 -5.68
N VAL A 140 6.80 1.02 -4.61
CA VAL A 140 5.57 0.93 -3.82
C VAL A 140 5.31 2.24 -3.10
N GLY A 141 6.32 2.84 -2.46
CA GLY A 141 6.19 4.12 -1.77
C GLY A 141 5.81 5.26 -2.71
N THR A 142 6.49 5.37 -3.86
CA THR A 142 6.16 6.36 -4.88
C THR A 142 4.73 6.15 -5.41
N HIS A 143 4.34 4.91 -5.69
CA HIS A 143 2.99 4.62 -6.18
C HIS A 143 1.90 4.92 -5.13
N ALA A 144 2.18 4.66 -3.86
CA ALA A 144 1.26 4.95 -2.75
C ALA A 144 1.02 6.46 -2.57
N LEU A 145 2.04 7.28 -2.83
CA LEU A 145 1.96 8.75 -2.73
C LEU A 145 1.60 9.44 -4.06
N TYR A 146 1.66 8.70 -5.18
CA TYR A 146 1.46 9.27 -6.51
C TYR A 146 0.04 9.79 -6.71
N ILE A 147 -0.08 11.07 -7.07
CA ILE A 147 -1.32 11.72 -7.44
C ILE A 147 -1.44 11.73 -8.98
N PRO A 148 -2.41 11.00 -9.58
CA PRO A 148 -2.62 11.08 -11.01
C PRO A 148 -2.93 12.52 -11.42
N PRO A 149 -2.26 13.08 -12.45
CA PRO A 149 -2.61 14.40 -12.96
C PRO A 149 -4.04 14.38 -13.52
N GLU A 150 -4.71 15.52 -13.46
CA GLU A 150 -6.02 15.68 -14.11
C GLU A 150 -5.89 15.33 -15.59
N PRO A 151 -6.79 14.52 -16.17
CA PRO A 151 -6.85 14.40 -17.61
C PRO A 151 -7.16 15.80 -18.16
N ARG A 152 -6.21 16.36 -18.91
CA ARG A 152 -6.43 17.62 -19.63
C ARG A 152 -7.72 17.45 -20.46
N ARG A 153 -8.72 18.25 -20.15
CA ARG A 153 -9.98 18.32 -20.91
C ARG A 153 -9.72 18.91 -22.29
#